data_AF-A0A3M2DWP5-F1
#
_entry.id   AF-A0A3M2DWP5-F1
#
_cell.length_a   1.000
_cell.length_b   1.000
_cell.length_c   1.000
_cell.angle_alpha   90.00
_cell.angle_beta   90.00
_cell.angle_gamma   90.00
#
_symmetry.space_group_name_H-M   'P 1'
#
loop_
_entity.id
_entity.type
_entity.pdbx_description
1 polymer ?
#
loop_
_entity_poly.entity_id
_entity_poly.type
_entity_poly.pdbx_seq_one_letter_code
_entity_poly.pdbx_strand_id
1 'polypeptide(L)'
;MARSLSMAGHRDGRHRRAPWWVAMALVALGACTPGSSPPVPAIYKLAFADGAVVVPTPWGYCADPDAIRNDGASGFALLGNCATITGRVFVPQPADRVVLTVAVRARRPGVPTIAEEIDTLDAFFTSSAGRRALALSGDGSGVEVIETRAEDGIFYVLAREAGRPPASGLADRWWRAYFDVGNHIVSIAVIATEAEDVADTRALTILKGLALRIRKASPAHSAG
;
A
#
# COMPACT_ATOMS: atom_id res chain seq x y z
N MET A 1 53.43 -47.98 49.13
CA MET A 1 53.60 -49.28 49.80
C MET A 1 52.22 -49.82 50.15
N ALA A 2 51.99 -51.07 49.77
CA ALA A 2 51.11 -52.09 50.38
C ALA A 2 49.91 -51.58 51.22
N ARG A 3 48.67 -51.86 50.77
CA ARG A 3 47.90 -53.05 51.19
C ARG A 3 47.88 -53.19 52.71
N SER A 4 46.71 -53.13 53.34
CA SER A 4 45.83 -54.30 53.44
C SER A 4 44.77 -54.12 54.54
N LEU A 5 43.66 -54.84 54.37
CA LEU A 5 42.86 -55.51 55.41
C LEU A 5 42.04 -54.57 56.34
N SER A 6 40.86 -54.91 56.85
CA SER A 6 40.09 -56.14 56.83
C SER A 6 38.66 -55.83 57.30
N MET A 7 37.73 -56.67 56.84
CA MET A 7 36.63 -57.28 57.58
C MET A 7 35.58 -56.42 58.32
N ALA A 8 34.35 -56.61 57.80
CA ALA A 8 33.20 -57.21 58.49
C ALA A 8 32.42 -56.37 59.50
N GLY A 9 31.10 -56.32 59.28
CA GLY A 9 30.15 -55.88 60.30
C GLY A 9 28.76 -55.64 59.74
N HIS A 10 28.02 -56.72 59.44
CA HIS A 10 26.60 -56.66 59.11
C HIS A 10 25.81 -56.32 60.39
N ARG A 11 25.06 -55.21 60.38
CA ARG A 11 24.02 -54.88 61.37
C ARG A 11 22.81 -54.35 60.62
N ASP A 12 21.80 -55.19 60.42
CA ASP A 12 20.47 -54.76 59.96
C ASP A 12 19.63 -54.34 61.17
N GLY A 13 19.65 -53.04 61.45
CA GLY A 13 18.84 -52.37 62.46
C GLY A 13 17.65 -51.67 61.82
N ARG A 14 16.47 -52.26 61.95
CA ARG A 14 15.18 -51.71 61.55
C ARG A 14 14.73 -50.62 62.53
N HIS A 15 14.90 -49.32 62.25
CA HIS A 15 14.08 -48.26 62.87
C HIS A 15 13.92 -47.01 62.00
N ARG A 16 12.68 -46.81 61.53
CA ARG A 16 11.91 -45.55 61.44
C ARG A 16 12.70 -44.24 61.47
N ARG A 17 12.59 -43.46 60.38
CA ARG A 17 12.02 -42.08 60.31
C ARG A 17 12.36 -41.47 58.94
N ALA A 18 11.34 -40.94 58.27
CA ALA A 18 11.48 -40.10 57.07
C ALA A 18 12.39 -38.89 57.37
N PRO A 19 13.07 -38.30 56.37
CA PRO A 19 12.41 -37.18 55.68
C PRO A 19 12.87 -36.89 54.24
N TRP A 20 12.00 -36.15 53.55
CA TRP A 20 12.26 -35.13 52.53
C TRP A 20 13.00 -35.47 51.22
N TRP A 21 12.61 -34.71 50.17
CA TRP A 21 13.27 -34.51 48.88
C TRP A 21 13.00 -35.55 47.79
N VAL A 22 11.91 -35.37 47.03
CA VAL A 22 12.00 -35.13 45.57
C VAL A 22 10.77 -34.31 45.16
N ALA A 23 10.95 -32.98 45.04
CA ALA A 23 10.04 -32.13 44.29
C ALA A 23 10.32 -32.34 42.80
N MET A 24 9.43 -33.09 42.13
CA MET A 24 9.48 -33.29 40.68
C MET A 24 8.84 -32.08 40.00
N ALA A 25 9.67 -31.09 39.69
CA ALA A 25 9.32 -29.93 38.89
C ALA A 25 9.01 -30.35 37.44
N LEU A 26 7.72 -30.51 37.14
CA LEU A 26 7.20 -30.63 35.77
C LEU A 26 7.36 -29.27 35.08
N VAL A 27 8.40 -29.14 34.27
CA VAL A 27 8.63 -28.04 33.34
C VAL A 27 7.50 -28.04 32.31
N ALA A 28 6.60 -27.07 32.41
CA ALA A 28 5.62 -26.80 31.36
C ALA A 28 6.36 -26.24 30.14
N LEU A 29 6.48 -27.05 29.08
CA LEU A 29 6.88 -26.55 27.77
C LEU A 29 5.74 -25.68 27.23
N GLY A 30 5.89 -24.36 27.36
CA GLY A 30 5.06 -23.41 26.63
C GLY A 30 5.28 -23.60 25.13
N ALA A 31 4.28 -24.14 24.44
CA ALA A 31 4.28 -24.25 22.99
C ALA A 31 4.16 -22.84 22.39
N CYS A 32 5.24 -22.33 21.80
CA CYS A 32 5.16 -21.22 20.84
C CYS A 32 4.49 -21.76 19.57
N THR A 33 3.17 -21.72 19.48
CA THR A 33 2.48 -21.91 18.20
C THR A 33 2.89 -20.75 17.29
N PRO A 34 3.40 -20.98 16.07
CA PRO A 34 3.61 -19.90 15.11
C PRO A 34 2.28 -19.18 14.94
N GLY A 35 2.24 -17.91 15.32
CA GLY A 35 1.04 -17.09 15.27
C GLY A 35 0.56 -17.05 13.82
N SER A 36 -0.55 -17.72 13.55
CA SER A 36 -1.30 -17.55 12.31
C SER A 36 -1.90 -16.16 12.35
N SER A 37 -1.21 -15.17 11.77
CA SER A 37 -1.79 -13.85 11.56
C SER A 37 -3.11 -14.00 10.82
N PRO A 38 -4.18 -13.31 11.25
CA PRO A 38 -5.45 -13.37 10.56
C PRO A 38 -5.27 -12.96 9.10
N PRO A 39 -5.97 -13.60 8.15
CA PRO A 39 -5.82 -13.28 6.73
C PRO A 39 -6.18 -11.81 6.46
N VAL A 40 -5.33 -11.10 5.72
CA VAL A 40 -5.63 -9.73 5.27
C VAL A 40 -6.79 -9.77 4.27
N PRO A 41 -7.89 -9.03 4.51
CA PRO A 41 -9.04 -9.03 3.61
C PRO A 41 -8.71 -8.26 2.32
N ALA A 42 -9.21 -8.78 1.20
CA ALA A 42 -9.11 -8.07 -0.08
C ALA A 42 -10.13 -6.92 -0.15
N ILE A 43 -9.66 -5.69 -0.33
CA ILE A 43 -10.51 -4.50 -0.49
C ILE A 43 -10.59 -4.12 -1.97
N TYR A 44 -11.69 -4.49 -2.64
CA TYR A 44 -11.89 -4.23 -4.07
C TYR A 44 -12.66 -2.94 -4.40
N LYS A 45 -13.13 -2.24 -3.37
CA LYS A 45 -13.89 -1.00 -3.53
C LYS A 45 -13.66 -0.12 -2.30
N LEU A 46 -13.31 1.14 -2.53
CA LEU A 46 -13.20 2.16 -1.49
C LEU A 46 -14.23 3.27 -1.69
N ALA A 47 -14.50 3.98 -0.62
CA ALA A 47 -15.26 5.21 -0.61
C ALA A 47 -14.48 6.27 0.18
N PHE A 48 -14.33 7.44 -0.40
CA PHE A 48 -13.78 8.64 0.24
C PHE A 48 -14.84 9.74 0.29
N ALA A 49 -14.64 10.73 1.16
CA ALA A 49 -15.52 11.88 1.31
C ALA A 49 -17.00 11.46 1.44
N ASP A 50 -17.27 10.60 2.42
CA ASP A 50 -18.62 10.07 2.73
C ASP A 50 -19.35 9.43 1.53
N GLY A 51 -18.58 8.84 0.61
CA GLY A 51 -19.12 8.15 -0.56
C GLY A 51 -19.25 9.04 -1.81
N ALA A 52 -18.84 10.31 -1.73
CA ALA A 52 -18.81 11.20 -2.90
C ALA A 52 -17.78 10.75 -3.95
N VAL A 53 -16.71 10.06 -3.53
CA VAL A 53 -15.73 9.46 -4.45
C VAL A 53 -15.63 7.97 -4.18
N VAL A 54 -16.03 7.18 -5.17
CA VAL A 54 -16.02 5.71 -5.11
C VAL A 54 -14.91 5.19 -6.01
N VAL A 55 -14.08 4.30 -5.46
CA VAL A 55 -12.90 3.76 -6.14
C VAL A 55 -13.01 2.24 -6.24
N PRO A 56 -13.58 1.70 -7.34
CA PRO A 56 -13.46 0.30 -7.67
C PRO A 56 -12.03 -0.02 -8.12
N THR A 57 -11.42 -1.07 -7.59
CA THR A 57 -10.07 -1.46 -8.01
C THR A 57 -10.08 -2.17 -9.37
N PRO A 58 -9.01 -2.08 -10.17
CA PRO A 58 -8.88 -2.89 -11.38
C PRO A 58 -8.80 -4.38 -11.03
N TRP A 59 -9.16 -5.26 -11.98
CA TRP A 59 -9.09 -6.70 -11.78
C TRP A 59 -7.67 -7.14 -11.40
N GLY A 60 -7.54 -7.99 -10.38
CA GLY A 60 -6.25 -8.42 -9.82
C GLY A 60 -5.64 -7.46 -8.80
N TYR A 61 -6.17 -6.25 -8.67
CA TYR A 61 -5.72 -5.28 -7.68
C TYR A 61 -6.68 -5.19 -6.50
N CYS A 62 -6.16 -5.00 -5.29
CA CYS A 62 -6.94 -4.55 -4.14
C CYS A 62 -6.18 -3.46 -3.37
N ALA A 63 -6.90 -2.70 -2.55
CA ALA A 63 -6.26 -1.71 -1.70
C ALA A 63 -5.51 -2.40 -0.56
N ASP A 64 -4.35 -1.85 -0.23
CA ASP A 64 -3.56 -2.22 0.93
C ASP A 64 -4.18 -1.56 2.18
N PRO A 65 -4.71 -2.33 3.14
CA PRO A 65 -5.33 -1.78 4.35
C PRO A 65 -4.39 -0.87 5.16
N ASP A 66 -3.09 -1.15 5.15
CA ASP A 66 -2.10 -0.37 5.92
C ASP A 66 -1.80 0.98 5.26
N ALA A 67 -2.08 1.10 3.96
CA ALA A 67 -1.88 2.28 3.13
C ALA A 67 -3.17 3.03 2.77
N ILE A 68 -4.26 2.82 3.53
CA ILE A 68 -5.49 3.63 3.41
C ILE A 68 -5.47 4.76 4.45
N ARG A 69 -5.77 5.98 4.01
CA ARG A 69 -6.04 7.14 4.88
C ARG A 69 -7.33 7.81 4.43
N ASN A 70 -8.18 8.17 5.38
CA ASN A 70 -9.43 8.86 5.11
C ASN A 70 -9.74 9.78 6.29
N ASP A 71 -9.54 11.09 6.09
CA ASP A 71 -9.70 12.12 7.12
C ASP A 71 -10.85 13.10 6.79
N GLY A 72 -11.80 12.66 5.96
CA GLY A 72 -12.99 13.42 5.54
C GLY A 72 -12.69 14.43 4.44
N ALA A 73 -11.76 15.36 4.68
CA ALA A 73 -11.34 16.36 3.68
C ALA A 73 -10.35 15.79 2.64
N SER A 74 -9.69 14.69 3.00
CA SER A 74 -8.57 14.09 2.28
C SER A 74 -8.67 12.56 2.35
N GLY A 75 -8.39 11.92 1.22
CA GLY A 75 -8.33 10.47 1.08
C GLY A 75 -7.04 10.04 0.41
N PHE A 76 -6.53 8.87 0.78
CA PHE A 76 -5.42 8.22 0.10
C PHE A 76 -5.60 6.70 0.16
N ALA A 77 -5.25 6.01 -0.92
CA ALA A 77 -5.06 4.55 -0.93
C ALA A 77 -3.95 4.16 -1.91
N LEU A 78 -3.23 3.11 -1.54
CA LEU A 78 -2.36 2.35 -2.44
C LEU A 78 -3.08 1.07 -2.86
N LEU A 79 -3.08 0.78 -4.16
CA LEU A 79 -3.59 -0.47 -4.72
C LEU A 79 -2.42 -1.25 -5.33
N GLY A 80 -2.35 -2.54 -5.01
CA GLY A 80 -1.30 -3.44 -5.49
C GLY A 80 -1.86 -4.79 -5.89
N ASN A 81 -0.97 -5.70 -6.29
CA ASN A 81 -1.34 -7.08 -6.60
C ASN A 81 -2.02 -7.71 -5.37
N CYS A 82 -3.26 -8.16 -5.56
CA CYS A 82 -4.06 -8.60 -4.44
C CYS A 82 -3.55 -9.90 -3.80
N ALA A 83 -2.89 -10.77 -4.58
CA ALA A 83 -2.27 -11.97 -4.04
C ALA A 83 -1.11 -11.62 -3.08
N THR A 84 -0.35 -10.57 -3.40
CA THR A 84 0.72 -10.05 -2.54
C THR A 84 0.14 -9.43 -1.27
N ILE A 85 -0.84 -8.53 -1.38
CA ILE A 85 -1.44 -7.85 -0.22
C ILE A 85 -2.13 -8.83 0.73
N THR A 86 -2.86 -9.80 0.18
CA THR A 86 -3.65 -10.74 1.00
C THR A 86 -2.86 -11.95 1.48
N GLY A 87 -1.66 -12.19 0.90
CA GLY A 87 -0.89 -13.41 1.10
C GLY A 87 -1.56 -14.67 0.52
N ARG A 88 -2.49 -14.52 -0.43
CA ARG A 88 -3.27 -15.63 -1.00
C ARG A 88 -2.95 -15.82 -2.47
N VAL A 89 -2.38 -16.97 -2.84
CA VAL A 89 -2.01 -17.26 -4.23
C VAL A 89 -3.21 -17.50 -5.17
N PHE A 90 -4.38 -17.82 -4.62
CA PHE A 90 -5.58 -18.17 -5.39
C PHE A 90 -6.50 -16.97 -5.70
N VAL A 91 -6.15 -15.75 -5.27
CA VAL A 91 -6.90 -14.56 -5.72
C VAL A 91 -6.42 -14.15 -7.12
N PRO A 92 -7.28 -13.50 -7.92
CA PRO A 92 -6.89 -12.95 -9.21
C PRO A 92 -5.61 -12.13 -9.14
N GLN A 93 -4.71 -12.33 -10.11
CA GLN A 93 -3.45 -11.59 -10.22
C GLN A 93 -3.44 -10.79 -11.52
N PRO A 94 -3.04 -9.51 -11.49
CA PRO A 94 -2.99 -8.71 -12.69
C PRO A 94 -1.85 -9.16 -13.61
N ALA A 95 -2.01 -8.94 -14.91
CA ALA A 95 -0.97 -9.24 -15.89
C ALA A 95 0.22 -8.29 -15.74
N ASP A 96 -0.04 -7.00 -15.51
CA ASP A 96 0.98 -5.97 -15.36
C ASP A 96 1.40 -5.84 -13.88
N ARG A 97 2.70 -5.72 -13.61
CA ARG A 97 3.22 -5.38 -12.27
C ARG A 97 3.37 -3.88 -12.11
N VAL A 98 2.27 -3.24 -11.69
CA VAL A 98 2.27 -1.83 -11.29
C VAL A 98 1.75 -1.65 -9.87
N VAL A 99 2.09 -0.51 -9.29
CA VAL A 99 1.42 0.04 -8.10
C VAL A 99 0.56 1.21 -8.55
N LEU A 100 -0.65 1.26 -7.99
CA LEU A 100 -1.60 2.34 -8.22
C LEU A 100 -1.73 3.15 -6.95
N THR A 101 -1.85 4.47 -7.07
CA THR A 101 -2.24 5.32 -5.95
C THR A 101 -3.48 6.10 -6.31
N VAL A 102 -4.28 6.41 -5.29
CA VAL A 102 -5.44 7.28 -5.39
C VAL A 102 -5.37 8.27 -4.24
N ALA A 103 -5.41 9.56 -4.56
CA ALA A 103 -5.54 10.65 -3.62
C ALA A 103 -6.80 11.44 -3.95
N VAL A 104 -7.57 11.77 -2.92
CA VAL A 104 -8.80 12.56 -3.03
C VAL A 104 -8.64 13.78 -2.14
N ARG A 105 -9.00 14.96 -2.64
CA ARG A 105 -8.98 16.19 -1.86
C ARG A 105 -10.24 17.00 -2.16
N ALA A 106 -10.89 17.52 -1.13
CA ALA A 106 -11.95 18.51 -1.31
C ALA A 106 -11.37 19.73 -2.03
N ARG A 107 -12.07 20.19 -3.08
CA ARG A 107 -11.74 21.43 -3.78
C ARG A 107 -12.07 22.60 -2.88
N ARG A 108 -11.13 23.52 -2.71
CA ARG A 108 -11.35 24.72 -1.89
C ARG A 108 -12.30 25.67 -2.64
N PRO A 109 -13.15 26.43 -1.93
CA PRO A 109 -13.98 27.47 -2.55
C PRO A 109 -13.13 28.45 -3.37
N GLY A 110 -13.59 28.80 -4.57
CA GLY A 110 -12.90 29.72 -5.48
C GLY A 110 -11.70 29.14 -6.21
N VAL A 111 -11.35 27.87 -5.98
CA VAL A 111 -10.38 27.15 -6.82
C VAL A 111 -11.13 26.56 -8.03
N PRO A 112 -10.70 26.85 -9.27
CA PRO A 112 -11.29 26.25 -10.46
C PRO A 112 -11.20 24.72 -10.45
N THR A 113 -12.09 24.09 -11.19
CA THR A 113 -12.02 22.67 -11.52
C THR A 113 -10.80 22.38 -12.40
N ILE A 114 -10.37 21.11 -12.42
CA ILE A 114 -9.34 20.64 -13.37
C ILE A 114 -9.80 20.86 -14.81
N ALA A 115 -11.10 20.68 -15.09
CA ALA A 115 -11.65 20.90 -16.42
C ALA A 115 -11.61 22.37 -16.86
N GLU A 116 -11.83 23.32 -15.95
CA GLU A 116 -11.77 24.76 -16.24
C GLU A 116 -10.35 25.26 -16.51
N GLU A 117 -9.34 24.68 -15.84
CA GLU A 117 -7.93 25.08 -15.96
C GLU A 117 -7.11 24.16 -16.86
N ILE A 118 -7.75 23.24 -17.59
CA ILE A 118 -7.08 22.13 -18.26
C ILE A 118 -5.93 22.59 -19.19
N ASP A 119 -6.11 23.73 -19.85
CA ASP A 119 -5.15 24.31 -20.80
C ASP A 119 -3.97 25.01 -20.11
N THR A 120 -4.09 25.37 -18.82
CA THR A 120 -3.03 26.03 -18.04
C THR A 120 -2.21 25.03 -17.22
N LEU A 121 -2.70 23.79 -17.05
CA LEU A 121 -2.07 22.79 -16.21
C LEU A 121 -0.69 22.35 -16.70
N ASP A 122 -0.42 22.36 -18.01
CA ASP A 122 0.91 22.08 -18.56
C ASP A 122 1.97 23.06 -18.01
N ALA A 123 1.67 24.35 -18.07
CA ALA A 123 2.52 25.40 -17.52
C ALA A 123 2.65 25.28 -15.98
N PHE A 124 1.57 24.89 -15.29
CA PHE A 124 1.63 24.64 -13.86
C PHE A 124 2.59 23.49 -13.51
N PHE A 125 2.47 22.33 -14.17
CA PHE A 125 3.26 21.15 -13.84
C PHE A 125 4.75 21.27 -14.20
N THR A 126 5.10 22.15 -15.13
CA THR A 126 6.50 22.51 -15.43
C THR A 126 7.09 23.53 -14.45
N SER A 127 6.26 24.21 -13.65
CA SER A 127 6.71 25.12 -12.59
C SER A 127 7.34 24.39 -11.40
N SER A 128 8.04 25.12 -10.52
CA SER A 128 8.59 24.56 -9.27
C SER A 128 7.51 24.07 -8.29
N ALA A 129 6.32 24.67 -8.31
CA ALA A 129 5.20 24.25 -7.48
C ALA A 129 4.57 22.95 -8.01
N GLY A 130 4.33 22.89 -9.32
CA GLY A 130 3.77 21.70 -9.96
C GLY A 130 4.70 20.49 -9.92
N ARG A 131 6.01 20.69 -10.12
CA ARG A 131 6.99 19.61 -9.94
C ARG A 131 7.04 19.08 -8.52
N ARG A 132 6.90 19.93 -7.50
CA ARG A 132 6.71 19.48 -6.11
C ARG A 132 5.43 18.68 -5.91
N ALA A 133 4.34 19.09 -6.57
CA ALA A 133 3.09 18.35 -6.49
C ALA A 133 3.18 16.96 -7.15
N LEU A 134 4.05 16.79 -8.15
CA LEU A 134 4.33 15.52 -8.81
C LEU A 134 5.28 14.62 -8.02
N ALA A 135 6.24 15.22 -7.31
CA ALA A 135 7.29 14.54 -6.57
C ALA A 135 6.75 13.40 -5.70
N LEU A 136 7.43 12.27 -5.77
CA LEU A 136 7.18 11.15 -4.87
C LEU A 136 8.04 11.29 -3.61
N SER A 137 9.18 12.00 -3.70
CA SER A 137 10.04 12.39 -2.57
C SER A 137 9.48 13.54 -1.70
N GLY A 138 8.68 14.42 -2.30
CA GLY A 138 8.15 15.64 -1.69
C GLY A 138 8.94 16.93 -1.96
N ASP A 139 10.13 16.89 -2.59
CA ASP A 139 10.94 18.10 -2.87
C ASP A 139 10.78 18.67 -4.29
N GLY A 140 10.49 17.83 -5.28
CA GLY A 140 10.26 18.21 -6.68
C GLY A 140 11.48 18.66 -7.48
N SER A 141 12.67 18.77 -6.88
CA SER A 141 13.90 19.23 -7.51
C SER A 141 14.45 18.24 -8.54
N GLY A 142 14.23 16.93 -8.33
CA GLY A 142 14.60 15.86 -9.25
C GLY A 142 13.54 15.53 -10.30
N VAL A 143 12.39 16.22 -10.31
CA VAL A 143 11.26 15.89 -11.17
C VAL A 143 11.40 16.51 -12.56
N GLU A 144 11.27 15.67 -13.58
CA GLU A 144 11.17 16.03 -14.99
C GLU A 144 9.78 15.65 -15.51
N VAL A 145 9.10 16.61 -16.16
CA VAL A 145 7.87 16.34 -16.91
C VAL A 145 8.28 15.94 -18.33
N ILE A 146 8.00 14.70 -18.72
CA ILE A 146 8.32 14.19 -20.06
C ILE A 146 7.19 14.47 -21.03
N GLU A 147 5.95 14.32 -20.58
CA GLU A 147 4.79 14.45 -21.44
C GLU A 147 3.55 14.86 -20.64
N THR A 148 2.72 15.70 -21.24
CA THR A 148 1.39 16.03 -20.74
C THR A 148 0.33 15.71 -21.79
N ARG A 149 -0.88 15.37 -21.36
CA ARG A 149 -2.03 15.15 -22.23
C ARG A 149 -3.31 15.62 -21.53
N ALA A 150 -4.26 16.15 -22.30
CA ALA A 150 -5.60 16.47 -21.82
C ALA A 150 -6.63 15.75 -22.68
N GLU A 151 -7.55 15.02 -22.05
CA GLU A 151 -8.61 14.27 -22.74
C GLU A 151 -9.82 14.11 -21.81
N ASP A 152 -11.03 14.42 -22.30
CA ASP A 152 -12.29 14.24 -21.58
C ASP A 152 -12.35 14.88 -20.18
N GLY A 153 -11.69 16.03 -19.98
CA GLY A 153 -11.60 16.72 -18.69
C GLY A 153 -10.66 16.05 -17.68
N ILE A 154 -9.74 15.20 -18.16
CA ILE A 154 -8.70 14.55 -17.36
C ILE A 154 -7.34 15.05 -17.87
N PHE A 155 -6.50 15.52 -16.95
CA PHE A 155 -5.13 15.90 -17.23
C PHE A 155 -4.17 14.79 -16.85
N TYR A 156 -3.32 14.36 -17.77
CA TYR A 156 -2.33 13.30 -17.58
C TYR A 156 -0.92 13.87 -17.67
N VAL A 157 -0.03 13.40 -16.80
CA VAL A 157 1.38 13.78 -16.76
C VAL A 157 2.23 12.52 -16.66
N LEU A 158 3.17 12.38 -17.59
CA LEU A 158 4.28 11.46 -17.49
C LEU A 158 5.46 12.21 -16.89
N ALA A 159 5.92 11.74 -15.74
CA ALA A 159 7.04 12.33 -15.04
C ALA A 159 8.08 11.27 -14.69
N ARG A 160 9.31 11.74 -14.47
CA ARG A 160 10.41 10.98 -13.87
C ARG A 160 10.98 11.77 -12.72
N GLU A 161 11.46 11.09 -11.69
CA GLU A 161 12.20 11.70 -10.59
C GLU A 161 13.58 11.06 -10.48
N ALA A 162 14.63 11.83 -10.76
CA ALA A 162 15.99 11.36 -10.56
C ALA A 162 16.30 11.27 -9.06
N GLY A 163 17.03 10.23 -8.66
CA GLY A 163 17.43 10.01 -7.27
C GLY A 163 17.01 8.63 -6.76
N ARG A 164 16.73 8.53 -5.46
CA ARG A 164 16.28 7.27 -4.86
C ARG A 164 14.78 7.09 -5.14
N PRO A 165 14.35 5.94 -5.68
CA PRO A 165 12.94 5.64 -5.87
C PRO A 165 12.14 5.83 -4.57
N PRO A 166 10.84 6.16 -4.66
CA PRO A 166 9.99 6.47 -3.51
C PRO A 166 9.88 5.28 -2.54
N ALA A 167 9.97 4.08 -3.11
CA ALA A 167 10.09 2.82 -2.41
C ALA A 167 10.99 1.90 -3.24
N SER A 168 11.74 1.03 -2.57
CA SER A 168 12.56 0.02 -3.24
C SER A 168 11.72 -0.83 -4.19
N GLY A 169 12.19 -1.05 -5.43
CA GLY A 169 11.50 -1.89 -6.41
C GLY A 169 10.43 -1.17 -7.25
N LEU A 170 10.28 0.16 -7.14
CA LEU A 170 9.46 0.97 -8.04
C LEU A 170 10.33 1.71 -9.05
N ALA A 171 9.84 1.80 -10.29
CA ALA A 171 10.48 2.58 -11.33
C ALA A 171 10.54 4.08 -10.97
N ASP A 172 11.51 4.78 -11.54
CA ASP A 172 11.70 6.23 -11.38
C ASP A 172 10.74 7.08 -12.21
N ARG A 173 9.91 6.44 -13.03
CA ARG A 173 9.02 7.03 -14.02
C ARG A 173 7.59 6.58 -13.80
N TRP A 174 6.63 7.50 -13.93
CA TRP A 174 5.23 7.21 -13.67
C TRP A 174 4.29 8.08 -14.48
N TRP A 175 3.09 7.55 -14.69
CA TRP A 175 1.95 8.35 -15.13
C TRP A 175 1.14 8.81 -13.93
N ARG A 176 0.66 10.05 -13.96
CA ARG A 176 -0.33 10.59 -13.01
C ARG A 176 -1.46 11.27 -13.76
N ALA A 177 -2.68 11.13 -13.26
CA ALA A 177 -3.85 11.83 -13.78
C ALA A 177 -4.49 12.69 -12.68
N TYR A 178 -5.13 13.78 -13.11
CA TYR A 178 -5.91 14.70 -12.29
C TYR A 178 -7.25 14.92 -12.96
N PHE A 179 -8.34 14.86 -12.18
CA PHE A 179 -9.70 15.11 -12.67
C PHE A 179 -10.65 15.39 -11.52
N ASP A 180 -11.81 15.99 -11.82
CA ASP A 180 -12.84 16.25 -10.83
C ASP A 180 -13.83 15.08 -10.67
N VAL A 181 -14.27 14.88 -9.43
CA VAL A 181 -15.44 14.08 -9.08
C VAL A 181 -16.29 14.89 -8.10
N GLY A 182 -17.33 15.53 -8.62
CA GLY A 182 -18.12 16.52 -7.88
C GLY A 182 -17.25 17.67 -7.38
N ASN A 183 -17.24 17.90 -6.07
CA ASN A 183 -16.42 18.93 -5.42
C ASN A 183 -15.05 18.43 -4.94
N HIS A 184 -14.57 17.32 -5.50
CA HIS A 184 -13.27 16.76 -5.14
C HIS A 184 -12.35 16.70 -6.35
N ILE A 185 -11.08 17.03 -6.12
CA ILE A 185 -9.99 16.75 -7.05
C ILE A 185 -9.48 15.35 -6.73
N VAL A 186 -9.48 14.48 -7.74
CA VAL A 186 -8.92 13.14 -7.68
C VAL A 186 -7.59 13.15 -8.42
N SER A 187 -6.55 12.65 -7.76
CA SER A 187 -5.26 12.35 -8.37
C SER A 187 -4.99 10.86 -8.29
N ILE A 188 -4.65 10.24 -9.42
CA ILE A 188 -4.28 8.83 -9.47
C ILE A 188 -2.93 8.66 -10.16
N ALA A 189 -2.13 7.68 -9.74
CA ALA A 189 -0.88 7.37 -10.41
C ALA A 189 -0.74 5.87 -10.72
N VAL A 190 0.02 5.56 -11.76
CA VAL A 190 0.49 4.22 -12.13
C VAL A 190 2.02 4.26 -12.14
N ILE A 191 2.64 3.43 -11.31
CA ILE A 191 4.09 3.30 -11.20
C ILE A 191 4.44 1.83 -11.47
N ALA A 192 5.28 1.56 -12.46
CA ALA A 192 5.74 0.19 -12.72
C ALA A 192 6.70 -0.28 -11.61
N THR A 193 6.74 -1.59 -11.38
CA THR A 193 7.82 -2.18 -10.57
C THR A 193 9.09 -2.32 -11.40
N GLU A 194 10.28 -2.16 -10.82
CA GLU A 194 11.56 -2.34 -11.52
C GLU A 194 11.73 -3.75 -12.12
N ALA A 195 11.00 -4.73 -11.61
CA ALA A 195 11.03 -6.11 -12.08
C ALA A 195 10.33 -6.32 -13.44
N GLU A 196 9.61 -5.32 -13.96
CA GLU A 196 8.87 -5.43 -15.22
C GLU A 196 8.95 -4.12 -16.03
N ASP A 197 9.26 -4.25 -17.32
CA ASP A 197 9.23 -3.13 -18.25
C ASP A 197 7.81 -2.92 -18.78
N VAL A 198 6.98 -2.22 -17.99
CA VAL A 198 5.65 -1.81 -18.43
C VAL A 198 5.77 -0.57 -19.30
N ALA A 199 5.53 -0.72 -20.60
CA ALA A 199 5.59 0.40 -21.55
C ALA A 199 4.68 1.58 -21.13
N ASP A 200 5.15 2.82 -21.37
CA ASP A 200 4.42 4.05 -21.01
C ASP A 200 2.97 4.06 -21.56
N THR A 201 2.76 3.54 -22.78
CA THR A 201 1.43 3.46 -23.39
C THR A 201 0.51 2.47 -22.66
N ARG A 202 1.07 1.37 -22.14
CA ARG A 202 0.35 0.39 -21.32
C ARG A 202 0.01 0.97 -19.95
N ALA A 203 0.96 1.63 -19.30
CA ALA A 203 0.74 2.31 -18.02
C ALA A 203 -0.34 3.40 -18.14
N LEU A 204 -0.31 4.20 -19.22
CA LEU A 204 -1.36 5.18 -19.50
C LEU A 204 -2.72 4.51 -19.71
N THR A 205 -2.79 3.39 -20.41
CA THR A 205 -4.04 2.63 -20.62
C THR A 205 -4.65 2.17 -19.30
N ILE A 206 -3.82 1.64 -18.39
CA ILE A 206 -4.24 1.24 -17.04
C ILE A 206 -4.78 2.47 -16.28
N LEU A 207 -4.07 3.59 -16.33
CA LEU A 207 -4.44 4.83 -15.64
C LEU A 207 -5.79 5.38 -16.14
N LYS A 208 -5.98 5.46 -17.47
CA LYS A 208 -7.24 5.85 -18.10
C LYS A 208 -8.39 4.93 -17.66
N GLY A 209 -8.15 3.62 -17.65
CA GLY A 209 -9.13 2.64 -17.18
C GLY A 209 -9.56 2.86 -15.73
N LEU A 210 -8.62 3.19 -14.84
CA LEU A 210 -8.93 3.51 -13.44
C LEU A 210 -9.71 4.82 -13.32
N ALA A 211 -9.30 5.88 -14.03
CA ALA A 211 -10.02 7.16 -14.02
C ALA A 211 -11.48 7.00 -14.44
N LEU A 212 -11.74 6.27 -15.53
CA LEU A 212 -13.09 5.99 -16.02
C LEU A 212 -13.91 5.17 -15.02
N ARG A 213 -13.31 4.18 -14.35
CA ARG A 213 -13.98 3.40 -13.29
C ARG A 213 -14.41 4.29 -12.13
N ILE A 214 -13.54 5.19 -11.68
CA ILE A 214 -13.84 6.12 -10.57
C ILE A 214 -14.97 7.07 -10.97
N ARG A 215 -14.88 7.72 -12.14
CA ARG A 215 -15.91 8.65 -12.64
C ARG A 215 -17.27 7.96 -12.82
N LYS A 216 -17.29 6.72 -13.32
CA LYS A 216 -18.52 5.96 -13.52
C LYS A 216 -19.15 5.47 -12.22
N ALA A 217 -18.33 5.10 -11.22
CA ALA A 217 -18.81 4.54 -9.97
C ALA A 217 -19.21 5.59 -8.93
N SER A 218 -18.69 6.80 -9.05
CA SER A 218 -19.00 7.90 -8.14
C SER A 218 -20.34 8.54 -8.50
N PRO A 219 -21.12 9.02 -7.51
CA PRO A 219 -22.37 9.71 -7.79
C PRO A 219 -22.16 10.90 -8.73
N ALA A 220 -23.07 11.07 -9.70
CA ALA A 220 -23.15 12.31 -10.44
C ALA A 220 -23.44 13.44 -9.45
N HIS A 221 -22.74 14.56 -9.58
CA HIS A 221 -23.00 15.71 -8.74
C HIS A 221 -24.39 16.27 -9.10
N SER A 222 -25.40 16.03 -8.26
CA SER A 222 -26.59 16.86 -8.23
C SER A 222 -26.19 18.17 -7.57
N ALA A 223 -26.09 19.24 -8.37
CA ALA A 223 -26.01 20.59 -7.86
C ALA A 223 -27.24 20.83 -6.97
N GLY A 224 -27.00 20.99 -5.67
CA GLY A 224 -27.99 21.49 -4.72
C GLY A 224 -27.95 23.00 -4.68
#